data_AF-A0A151IKH6-F1
#
_entry.id   AF-A0A151IKH6-F1
#
_cell.length_a   1.000
_cell.length_b   1.000
_cell.length_c   1.000
_cell.angle_alpha   90.00
_cell.angle_beta   90.00
_cell.angle_gamma   90.00
#
_symmetry.space_group_name_H-M   'P 1'
#
loop_
_entity.id
_entity.type
_entity.pdbx_description
1 polymer ?
#
loop_
_entity_poly.entity_id
_entity_poly.type
_entity_poly.pdbx_seq_one_letter_code
_entity_poly.pdbx_strand_id
1 'polypeptide(L)'
;MDKANTEKLIRKLIAGTYEEFCKNIVVFLEIYDKKTSFEELDSTCLREKLWKRLFYYLTDHIYIDQHHQCLAALRILSRDKTNLNDLINDDAIKIILQNASLTKICEEEQISCTIVTIESLKLLCNLLFNSVKVQQSQVLISSLPYLIDRIKNYTHNPYDVKLFDMRILFLLTALNTSTRDVIKTDLYGDVYLIEIIEEFTAENQNSEITVNKAEEITIVCEVLKVLFNLYIHSDDIGVEDQEKYNSLVLILYKLLTLKYSVQQDDLESHVVNLLTVIPYSCYTPIIQAVNSQDCKDVYQNMNMSAICVLLRFLDTRLECKTHLLENFSPIITALVRLVKSERIVRKYVRLQILPPLKDVMNRPEEGTTLRAKLCKLLTSPITELRDLVAELLFVLCKEKVSRMVKYTGYGNAAGMFANKGLLGRSQAETAYSSESEDSETEEYQKYKERINPVTGCLEHSKPNPLEGMTEEQKEYEALKLVKLIDKLTKEGVVRPCRIGDDGKPEPIEHVLELQNELPKQQCGRKDSDSE
;
A
#
# COMPACT_ATOMS: atom_id res chain seq x y z
N MET A 1 -2.76 44.31 -3.30
CA MET A 1 -3.64 44.92 -4.32
C MET A 1 -5.05 44.93 -3.78
N ASP A 2 -5.73 46.08 -3.83
CA ASP A 2 -7.07 46.24 -3.28
C ASP A 2 -8.12 45.39 -4.02
N LYS A 3 -9.10 44.85 -3.26
CA LYS A 3 -10.24 44.05 -3.75
C LYS A 3 -11.02 44.74 -4.89
N ALA A 4 -10.99 46.08 -4.93
CA ALA A 4 -11.60 46.88 -5.99
C ALA A 4 -10.85 46.82 -7.33
N ASN A 5 -9.52 46.67 -7.31
CA ASN A 5 -8.71 46.56 -8.53
C ASN A 5 -8.84 45.18 -9.19
N THR A 6 -8.99 44.13 -8.39
CA THR A 6 -9.19 42.76 -8.89
C THR A 6 -10.58 42.56 -9.51
N GLU A 7 -11.63 43.11 -8.91
CA GLU A 7 -12.98 43.05 -9.50
C GLU A 7 -13.06 43.83 -10.82
N LYS A 8 -12.40 45.00 -10.89
CA LYS A 8 -12.30 45.80 -12.12
C LYS A 8 -11.58 45.03 -13.24
N LEU A 9 -10.52 44.29 -12.91
CA LEU A 9 -9.81 43.43 -13.86
C LEU A 9 -10.74 42.34 -14.43
N ILE A 10 -11.46 41.63 -13.56
CA ILE A 10 -12.41 40.59 -13.95
C ILE A 10 -13.52 41.15 -14.85
N ARG A 11 -14.09 42.31 -14.51
CA ARG A 11 -15.12 42.96 -15.34
C ARG A 11 -14.58 43.34 -16.73
N LYS A 12 -13.33 43.78 -16.83
CA LYS A 12 -12.67 44.05 -18.11
C LYS A 12 -12.45 42.78 -18.93
N LEU A 13 -12.13 41.65 -18.30
CA LEU A 13 -12.03 40.37 -19.01
C LEU A 13 -13.38 39.92 -19.58
N ILE A 14 -14.47 40.17 -18.85
CA ILE A 14 -15.82 39.76 -19.26
C ILE A 14 -16.35 40.64 -20.40
N ALA A 15 -16.24 41.96 -20.28
CA ALA A 15 -16.92 42.91 -21.16
C ALA A 15 -16.00 43.75 -22.06
N GLY A 16 -14.67 43.63 -21.91
CA GLY A 16 -13.69 44.39 -22.68
C GLY A 16 -13.57 43.93 -24.13
N THR A 17 -12.86 44.74 -24.92
CA THR A 17 -12.49 44.40 -26.31
C THR A 17 -11.51 43.23 -26.33
N TYR A 18 -11.30 42.60 -27.50
CA TYR A 18 -10.30 41.52 -27.63
C TYR A 18 -8.88 41.98 -27.24
N GLU A 19 -8.47 43.18 -27.65
CA GLU A 19 -7.15 43.73 -27.29
C GLU A 19 -7.02 43.96 -25.78
N GLU A 20 -8.08 44.46 -25.15
CA GLU A 20 -8.13 44.59 -23.69
C GLU A 20 -8.11 43.21 -23.01
N PHE A 21 -8.81 42.21 -23.56
CA PHE A 21 -8.79 40.85 -23.06
C PHE A 21 -7.37 40.28 -23.05
N CYS A 22 -6.64 40.35 -24.17
CA CYS A 22 -5.27 39.84 -24.30
C CYS A 22 -4.31 40.48 -23.27
N LYS A 23 -4.44 41.79 -22.99
CA LYS A 23 -3.61 42.46 -21.99
C LYS A 23 -3.99 42.06 -20.57
N ASN A 24 -5.29 42.02 -20.27
CA ASN A 24 -5.79 41.77 -18.93
C ASN A 24 -5.68 40.30 -18.51
N ILE A 25 -5.70 39.35 -19.46
CA ILE A 25 -5.64 37.91 -19.13
C ILE A 25 -4.24 37.54 -18.64
N VAL A 26 -3.18 38.13 -19.21
CA VAL A 26 -1.80 37.97 -18.72
C VAL A 26 -1.67 38.48 -17.29
N VAL A 27 -2.18 39.69 -17.02
CA VAL A 27 -2.20 40.28 -15.67
C VAL A 27 -3.00 39.42 -14.70
N PHE A 28 -4.10 38.82 -15.16
CA PHE A 28 -4.89 37.90 -14.35
C PHE A 28 -4.07 36.65 -13.99
N LEU A 29 -3.37 36.04 -14.95
CA LEU A 29 -2.53 34.86 -14.66
C LEU A 29 -1.46 35.18 -13.61
N GLU A 30 -0.78 36.32 -13.72
CA GLU A 30 0.25 36.74 -12.76
C GLU A 30 -0.29 36.95 -11.34
N ILE A 31 -1.45 37.60 -11.20
CA ILE A 31 -2.04 37.90 -9.89
C ILE A 31 -2.59 36.64 -9.23
N TYR A 32 -3.19 35.74 -10.00
CA TYR A 32 -3.96 34.61 -9.49
C TYR A 32 -3.23 33.26 -9.52
N ASP A 33 -2.00 33.20 -10.03
CA ASP A 33 -1.25 31.94 -10.25
C ASP A 33 -1.17 31.05 -9.00
N LYS A 34 -1.07 31.62 -7.81
CA LYS A 34 -1.00 30.88 -6.53
C LYS A 34 -2.31 30.84 -5.74
N LYS A 35 -3.37 31.46 -6.25
CA LYS A 35 -4.66 31.53 -5.56
C LYS A 35 -5.45 30.22 -5.74
N THR A 36 -6.20 29.84 -4.71
CA THR A 36 -6.98 28.60 -4.64
C THR A 36 -8.47 28.81 -4.39
N SER A 37 -8.88 29.96 -3.85
CA SER A 37 -10.29 30.34 -3.65
C SER A 37 -10.58 31.72 -4.25
N PHE A 38 -11.80 31.94 -4.75
CA PHE A 38 -12.16 33.18 -5.47
C PHE A 38 -13.47 33.78 -4.98
N GLU A 39 -13.53 34.18 -3.70
CA GLU A 39 -14.73 34.78 -3.10
C GLU A 39 -15.24 36.02 -3.84
N GLU A 40 -14.35 36.79 -4.46
CA GLU A 40 -14.73 37.95 -5.28
C GLU A 40 -15.60 37.59 -6.49
N LEU A 41 -15.53 36.35 -6.98
CA LEU A 41 -16.32 35.87 -8.12
C LEU A 41 -17.72 35.40 -7.74
N ASP A 42 -18.00 35.24 -6.43
CA ASP A 42 -19.27 34.72 -5.93
C ASP A 42 -20.36 35.79 -5.92
N SER A 43 -19.96 37.07 -6.02
CA SER A 43 -20.89 38.19 -6.19
C SER A 43 -21.30 38.36 -7.67
N THR A 44 -22.58 38.65 -7.91
CA THR A 44 -23.12 39.09 -9.23
C THR A 44 -22.87 38.16 -10.44
N CYS A 45 -22.82 36.85 -10.23
CA CYS A 45 -22.60 35.81 -11.26
C CYS A 45 -21.32 36.05 -12.11
N LEU A 46 -20.30 36.71 -11.55
CA LEU A 46 -19.06 37.00 -12.27
C LEU A 46 -18.31 35.73 -12.66
N ARG A 47 -18.35 34.70 -11.81
CA ARG A 47 -17.80 33.36 -12.09
C ARG A 47 -18.34 32.81 -13.41
N GLU A 48 -19.65 32.66 -13.52
CA GLU A 48 -20.31 32.11 -14.71
C GLU A 48 -20.01 32.93 -15.97
N LYS A 49 -20.07 34.25 -15.88
CA LYS A 49 -19.78 35.15 -17.00
C LYS A 49 -18.33 35.03 -17.48
N LEU A 50 -17.38 34.95 -16.55
CA LEU A 50 -15.96 34.79 -16.87
C LEU A 50 -15.71 33.44 -17.56
N TRP A 51 -16.24 32.35 -17.00
CA TRP A 51 -16.13 31.01 -17.59
C TRP A 51 -16.71 30.96 -19.01
N LYS A 52 -17.91 31.51 -19.23
CA LYS A 52 -18.51 31.60 -20.57
C LYS A 52 -17.65 32.40 -21.55
N ARG A 53 -17.06 33.52 -21.10
CA ARG A 53 -16.19 34.35 -21.93
C ARG A 53 -14.90 33.64 -22.32
N LEU A 54 -14.30 32.87 -21.41
CA LEU A 54 -13.10 32.07 -21.70
C LEU A 54 -13.42 30.94 -22.70
N PHE A 55 -14.53 30.22 -22.52
CA PHE A 55 -14.95 29.19 -23.48
C PHE A 55 -15.33 29.75 -24.85
N TYR A 56 -15.92 30.94 -24.90
CA TYR A 56 -16.19 31.63 -26.17
C TYR A 56 -14.92 31.78 -27.01
N TYR A 57 -13.83 32.27 -26.40
CA TYR A 57 -12.54 32.41 -27.10
C TYR A 57 -11.88 31.07 -27.44
N LEU A 58 -12.13 30.02 -26.67
CA LEU A 58 -11.63 28.67 -26.96
C LEU A 58 -12.39 27.95 -28.09
N THR A 59 -13.60 28.39 -28.42
CA THR A 59 -14.42 27.75 -29.46
C THR A 59 -14.04 28.20 -30.87
N ASP A 60 -13.45 29.40 -31.00
CA ASP A 60 -13.15 30.01 -32.29
C ASP A 60 -11.64 29.98 -32.58
N HIS A 61 -11.28 29.41 -33.74
CA HIS A 61 -9.90 29.27 -34.22
C HIS A 61 -9.23 30.61 -34.54
N ILE A 62 -10.01 31.69 -34.72
CA ILE A 62 -9.48 33.05 -34.90
C ILE A 62 -8.63 33.48 -33.69
N TYR A 63 -8.89 32.92 -32.51
CA TYR A 63 -8.23 33.31 -31.25
C TYR A 63 -7.17 32.30 -30.76
N ILE A 64 -6.63 31.46 -31.66
CA ILE A 64 -5.66 30.40 -31.33
C ILE A 64 -4.50 30.88 -30.45
N ASP A 65 -4.00 32.10 -30.70
CA ASP A 65 -2.89 32.69 -29.95
C ASP A 65 -3.19 32.83 -28.44
N GLN A 66 -4.47 32.95 -28.08
CA GLN A 66 -4.94 33.17 -26.71
C GLN A 66 -5.49 31.91 -26.05
N HIS A 67 -5.60 30.80 -26.78
CA HIS A 67 -6.12 29.54 -26.24
C HIS A 67 -5.34 29.07 -25.02
N HIS A 68 -4.00 29.14 -25.07
CA HIS A 68 -3.16 28.76 -23.93
C HIS A 68 -3.43 29.61 -22.68
N GLN A 69 -3.65 30.92 -22.83
CA GLN A 69 -3.93 31.83 -21.71
C GLN A 69 -5.34 31.60 -21.15
N CYS A 70 -6.30 31.34 -22.02
CA CYS A 70 -7.67 30.99 -21.61
C CYS A 70 -7.69 29.69 -20.81
N LEU A 71 -6.99 28.64 -21.28
CA LEU A 71 -6.88 27.36 -20.58
C LEU A 71 -6.13 27.48 -19.26
N ALA A 72 -5.05 28.25 -19.22
CA ALA A 72 -4.32 28.54 -17.97
C ALA A 72 -5.22 29.27 -16.95
N ALA A 73 -6.05 30.22 -17.40
CA ALA A 73 -6.99 30.92 -16.54
C ALA A 73 -8.09 29.97 -16.04
N LEU A 74 -8.66 29.14 -16.91
CA LEU A 74 -9.61 28.09 -16.52
C LEU A 74 -8.99 27.10 -15.53
N ARG A 75 -7.72 26.70 -15.71
CA ARG A 75 -6.98 25.83 -14.80
C ARG A 75 -6.82 26.46 -13.42
N ILE A 76 -6.58 27.76 -13.34
CA ILE A 76 -6.50 28.49 -12.07
C ILE A 76 -7.88 28.54 -11.41
N LEU A 77 -8.92 28.88 -12.17
CA LEU A 77 -10.30 28.97 -11.69
C LEU A 77 -10.85 27.61 -11.22
N SER A 78 -10.46 26.51 -11.87
CA SER A 78 -10.93 25.15 -11.56
C SER A 78 -10.38 24.58 -10.25
N ARG A 79 -9.46 25.28 -9.58
CA ARG A 79 -8.98 24.92 -8.23
C ARG A 79 -10.05 25.13 -7.16
N ASP A 80 -10.99 26.03 -7.43
CA ASP A 80 -12.10 26.35 -6.54
C ASP A 80 -13.33 25.51 -6.91
N LYS A 81 -13.83 24.75 -5.93
CA LYS A 81 -14.95 23.81 -6.09
C LYS A 81 -16.30 24.51 -6.21
N THR A 82 -16.38 25.80 -5.88
CA THR A 82 -17.63 26.57 -5.81
C THR A 82 -18.34 26.61 -7.17
N ASN A 83 -19.55 26.05 -7.22
CA ASN A 83 -20.44 25.94 -8.40
C ASN A 83 -19.82 25.23 -9.63
N LEU A 84 -18.73 24.47 -9.46
CA LEU A 84 -18.00 23.88 -10.59
C LEU A 84 -18.86 22.88 -11.39
N ASN A 85 -19.71 22.11 -10.72
CA ASN A 85 -20.63 21.15 -11.36
C ASN A 85 -21.68 21.82 -12.25
N ASP A 86 -22.07 23.06 -11.95
CA ASP A 86 -23.06 23.82 -12.73
C ASP A 86 -22.40 24.53 -13.92
N LEU A 87 -21.14 24.96 -13.74
CA LEU A 87 -20.36 25.68 -14.76
C LEU A 87 -19.87 24.78 -15.89
N ILE A 88 -19.57 23.51 -15.59
CA ILE A 88 -19.07 22.56 -16.58
C ILE A 88 -20.24 21.74 -17.15
N ASN A 89 -20.53 21.93 -18.44
CA ASN A 89 -21.45 21.10 -19.21
C ASN A 89 -20.68 20.19 -20.18
N ASP A 90 -21.40 19.29 -20.85
CA ASP A 90 -20.79 18.34 -21.79
C ASP A 90 -20.11 19.03 -22.99
N ASP A 91 -20.63 20.18 -23.43
CA ASP A 91 -19.99 20.99 -24.49
C ASP A 91 -18.64 21.55 -24.04
N ALA A 92 -18.54 22.06 -22.81
CA ALA A 92 -17.29 22.53 -22.23
C ALA A 92 -16.27 21.41 -22.11
N ILE A 93 -16.70 20.20 -21.69
CA ILE A 93 -15.84 19.02 -21.65
C ILE A 93 -15.35 18.67 -23.06
N LYS A 94 -16.22 18.70 -24.06
CA LYS A 94 -15.86 18.44 -25.46
C LYS A 94 -14.81 19.43 -25.99
N ILE A 95 -14.96 20.72 -25.71
CA ILE A 95 -13.97 21.76 -26.09
C ILE A 95 -12.62 21.49 -25.43
N ILE A 96 -12.61 21.13 -24.13
CA ILE A 96 -11.37 20.80 -23.42
C ILE A 96 -10.71 19.57 -24.04
N LEU A 97 -11.49 18.53 -24.36
CA LEU A 97 -10.98 17.31 -24.98
C LEU A 97 -10.41 17.58 -26.38
N GLN A 98 -11.03 18.46 -27.18
CA GLN A 98 -10.49 18.88 -28.47
C GLN A 98 -9.13 19.55 -28.32
N ASN A 99 -9.01 20.51 -27.40
CA ASN A 99 -7.74 21.20 -27.12
C ASN A 99 -6.68 20.27 -26.48
N ALA A 100 -7.13 19.23 -25.78
CA ALA A 100 -6.28 18.16 -25.25
C ALA A 100 -5.91 17.09 -26.30
N SER A 101 -6.37 17.21 -27.55
CA SER A 101 -6.18 16.23 -28.62
C SER A 101 -6.69 14.83 -28.26
N LEU A 102 -7.84 14.76 -27.57
CA LEU A 102 -8.53 13.55 -27.13
C LEU A 102 -9.88 13.34 -27.86
N THR A 103 -9.98 13.81 -29.10
CA THR A 103 -11.16 13.65 -29.95
C THR A 103 -10.74 13.25 -31.36
N LYS A 104 -11.69 12.75 -32.16
CA LYS A 104 -11.45 12.41 -33.57
C LYS A 104 -10.81 13.60 -34.30
N ILE A 105 -9.62 13.38 -34.84
CA ILE A 105 -8.89 14.37 -35.63
C ILE A 105 -9.68 14.57 -36.92
N CYS A 106 -10.22 15.77 -37.16
CA CYS A 106 -10.53 16.20 -38.51
C CYS A 106 -9.18 16.51 -39.18
N GLU A 107 -8.86 15.75 -40.23
CA GLU A 107 -7.54 15.73 -40.90
C GLU A 107 -7.07 17.08 -41.49
N GLU A 108 -7.86 18.15 -41.35
CA GLU A 108 -7.54 19.49 -41.85
C GLU A 108 -7.03 20.48 -40.77
N GLU A 109 -7.09 20.13 -39.48
CA GLU A 109 -6.90 21.09 -38.37
C GLU A 109 -5.72 20.71 -37.45
N GLN A 110 -4.52 20.61 -38.03
CA GLN A 110 -3.32 20.23 -37.29
C GLN A 110 -2.56 21.47 -36.79
N ILE A 111 -2.91 21.99 -35.62
CA ILE A 111 -2.00 22.81 -34.80
C ILE A 111 -2.13 22.39 -33.33
N SER A 112 -1.53 21.26 -32.96
CA SER A 112 -1.27 20.98 -31.55
C SER A 112 -0.07 21.83 -31.11
N CYS A 113 -0.31 23.09 -30.76
CA CYS A 113 0.65 23.79 -29.91
C CYS A 113 0.74 22.99 -28.61
N THR A 114 1.88 22.32 -28.36
CA THR A 114 2.14 21.50 -27.17
C THR A 114 1.69 22.16 -25.86
N ILE A 115 1.84 23.49 -25.77
CA ILE A 115 1.43 24.29 -24.60
C ILE A 115 -0.09 24.24 -24.38
N VAL A 116 -0.90 24.35 -25.43
CA VAL A 116 -2.37 24.30 -25.38
C VAL A 116 -2.82 22.92 -24.90
N THR A 117 -2.22 21.85 -25.45
CA THR A 117 -2.50 20.47 -25.02
C THR A 117 -2.16 20.28 -23.55
N ILE A 118 -0.97 20.68 -23.10
CA ILE A 118 -0.55 20.54 -21.70
C ILE A 118 -1.48 21.31 -20.75
N GLU A 119 -1.84 22.57 -21.06
CA GLU A 119 -2.75 23.33 -20.21
C GLU A 119 -4.17 22.74 -20.19
N SER A 120 -4.63 22.15 -21.29
CA SER A 120 -5.91 21.44 -21.35
C SER A 120 -5.91 20.18 -20.49
N LEU A 121 -4.84 19.38 -20.53
CA LEU A 121 -4.70 18.17 -19.72
C LEU A 121 -4.62 18.51 -18.22
N LYS A 122 -3.89 19.58 -17.86
CA LYS A 122 -3.85 20.10 -16.49
C LYS A 122 -5.22 20.57 -16.01
N LEU A 123 -5.96 21.32 -16.85
CA LEU A 123 -7.32 21.73 -16.56
C LEU A 123 -8.23 20.51 -16.33
N LEU A 124 -8.15 19.51 -17.20
CA LEU A 124 -8.93 18.28 -17.09
C LEU A 124 -8.64 17.51 -15.80
N CYS A 125 -7.37 17.41 -15.38
CA CYS A 125 -7.00 16.83 -14.08
C CYS A 125 -7.67 17.56 -12.91
N ASN A 126 -7.63 18.90 -12.91
CA ASN A 126 -8.27 19.68 -11.85
C ASN A 126 -9.79 19.46 -11.83
N LEU A 127 -10.42 19.42 -13.00
CA LEU A 127 -11.85 19.17 -13.13
C LEU A 127 -12.24 17.78 -12.64
N LEU A 128 -11.47 16.76 -13.01
CA LEU A 128 -11.65 15.39 -12.52
C LEU A 128 -11.51 15.30 -11.00
N PHE A 129 -10.53 15.98 -10.42
CA PHE A 129 -10.33 15.97 -8.98
C PHE A 129 -11.45 16.71 -8.21
N ASN A 130 -12.00 17.79 -8.78
CA ASN A 130 -12.90 18.69 -8.07
C ASN A 130 -14.40 18.53 -8.42
N SER A 131 -14.74 17.92 -9.55
CA SER A 131 -16.12 17.82 -10.04
C SER A 131 -16.58 16.38 -10.22
N VAL A 132 -17.56 15.97 -9.41
CA VAL A 132 -18.21 14.65 -9.52
C VAL A 132 -18.92 14.48 -10.87
N LYS A 133 -19.48 15.57 -11.41
CA LYS A 133 -20.12 15.55 -12.73
C LYS A 133 -19.14 15.20 -13.85
N VAL A 134 -17.92 15.73 -13.78
CA VAL A 134 -16.87 15.42 -14.77
C VAL A 134 -16.37 13.98 -14.60
N GLN A 135 -16.23 13.50 -13.36
CA GLN A 135 -15.85 12.10 -13.07
C GLN A 135 -16.81 11.08 -13.71
N GLN A 136 -18.10 11.44 -13.81
CA GLN A 136 -19.17 10.59 -14.35
C GLN A 136 -19.60 10.98 -15.78
N SER A 137 -18.90 11.91 -16.44
CA SER A 137 -19.30 12.38 -17.77
C SER A 137 -19.09 11.31 -18.84
N GLN A 138 -20.17 10.97 -19.55
CA GLN A 138 -20.12 10.03 -20.67
C GLN A 138 -19.27 10.54 -21.84
N VAL A 139 -19.16 11.87 -22.01
CA VAL A 139 -18.31 12.48 -23.06
C VAL A 139 -16.84 12.17 -22.78
N LEU A 140 -16.42 12.29 -21.52
CA LEU A 140 -15.06 11.99 -21.11
C LEU A 140 -14.77 10.48 -21.23
N ILE A 141 -15.68 9.62 -20.79
CA ILE A 141 -15.52 8.17 -20.90
C ILE A 141 -15.41 7.74 -22.38
N SER A 142 -16.24 8.31 -23.25
CA SER A 142 -16.18 8.07 -24.71
C SER A 142 -14.88 8.56 -25.37
N SER A 143 -14.10 9.40 -24.69
CA SER A 143 -12.80 9.89 -25.20
C SER A 143 -11.60 9.00 -24.82
N LEU A 144 -11.79 8.03 -23.91
CA LEU A 144 -10.74 7.11 -23.47
C LEU A 144 -10.02 6.37 -24.61
N PRO A 145 -10.68 5.92 -25.70
CA PRO A 145 -9.98 5.28 -26.82
C PRO A 145 -8.87 6.17 -27.42
N TYR A 146 -9.08 7.49 -27.50
CA TYR A 146 -8.06 8.42 -28.01
C TYR A 146 -6.89 8.57 -27.05
N LEU A 147 -7.17 8.55 -25.74
CA LEU A 147 -6.13 8.58 -24.72
C LEU A 147 -5.27 7.31 -24.77
N ILE A 148 -5.90 6.13 -24.88
CA ILE A 148 -5.20 4.85 -24.99
C ILE A 148 -4.41 4.76 -26.30
N ASP A 149 -4.95 5.22 -27.43
CA ASP A 149 -4.23 5.26 -28.71
C ASP A 149 -3.01 6.19 -28.67
N ARG A 150 -3.11 7.32 -27.95
CA ARG A 150 -1.95 8.19 -27.70
C ARG A 150 -0.90 7.51 -26.82
N ILE A 151 -1.33 6.78 -25.78
CA ILE A 151 -0.44 6.02 -24.87
C ILE A 151 0.35 4.97 -25.63
N LYS A 152 -0.32 4.26 -26.55
CA LYS A 152 0.32 3.26 -27.42
C LYS A 152 1.48 3.83 -28.25
N ASN A 153 1.45 5.13 -28.58
CA ASN A 153 2.45 5.77 -29.43
C ASN A 153 3.20 6.91 -28.72
N TYR A 154 3.74 6.63 -27.52
CA TYR A 154 4.43 7.62 -26.69
C TYR A 154 5.81 8.07 -27.19
N THR A 155 6.38 7.45 -28.22
CA THR A 155 7.78 7.67 -28.66
C THR A 155 8.13 9.14 -28.91
N HIS A 156 7.18 9.96 -29.39
CA HIS A 156 7.43 11.37 -29.74
C HIS A 156 6.72 12.39 -28.83
N ASN A 157 6.00 11.94 -27.80
CA ASN A 157 5.24 12.83 -26.94
C ASN A 157 6.13 13.50 -25.86
N PRO A 158 5.93 14.79 -25.56
CA PRO A 158 6.61 15.47 -24.46
C PRO A 158 6.34 14.84 -23.09
N TYR A 159 7.29 14.97 -22.16
CA TYR A 159 7.17 14.46 -20.78
C TYR A 159 5.86 14.89 -20.09
N ASP A 160 5.54 16.19 -20.14
CA ASP A 160 4.33 16.72 -19.50
C ASP A 160 3.04 16.07 -20.04
N VAL A 161 2.96 15.82 -21.35
CA VAL A 161 1.79 15.15 -21.95
C VAL A 161 1.66 13.75 -21.38
N LYS A 162 2.74 12.95 -21.39
CA LYS A 162 2.75 11.60 -20.81
C LYS A 162 2.36 11.58 -19.34
N LEU A 163 2.87 12.55 -18.58
CA LEU A 163 2.60 12.68 -17.15
C LEU A 163 1.11 12.96 -16.88
N PHE A 164 0.54 13.94 -17.58
CA PHE A 164 -0.87 14.30 -17.34
C PHE A 164 -1.84 13.27 -17.91
N ASP A 165 -1.48 12.55 -18.97
CA ASP A 165 -2.25 11.41 -19.48
C ASP A 165 -2.37 10.31 -18.42
N MET A 166 -1.24 9.93 -17.80
CA MET A 166 -1.24 8.96 -16.71
C MET A 166 -2.01 9.46 -15.49
N ARG A 167 -1.92 10.75 -15.14
CA ARG A 167 -2.70 11.34 -14.05
C ARG A 167 -4.20 11.34 -14.32
N ILE A 168 -4.62 11.60 -15.56
CA ILE A 168 -6.02 11.51 -15.97
C ILE A 168 -6.50 10.06 -15.80
N LEU A 169 -5.75 9.07 -16.30
CA LEU A 169 -6.09 7.66 -16.10
C LEU A 169 -6.15 7.29 -14.62
N PHE A 170 -5.18 7.75 -13.82
CA PHE A 170 -5.16 7.47 -12.38
C PHE A 170 -6.38 8.05 -11.68
N LEU A 171 -6.70 9.33 -11.92
CA LEU A 171 -7.86 9.99 -11.32
C LEU A 171 -9.18 9.34 -11.76
N LEU A 172 -9.33 9.03 -13.05
CA LEU A 172 -10.53 8.37 -13.58
C LEU A 172 -10.72 6.97 -12.97
N THR A 173 -9.67 6.15 -12.98
CA THR A 173 -9.72 4.79 -12.42
C THR A 173 -9.88 4.79 -10.89
N ALA A 174 -9.32 5.79 -10.19
CA ALA A 174 -9.49 5.92 -8.75
C ALA A 174 -10.92 6.35 -8.37
N LEU A 175 -11.47 7.35 -9.06
CA LEU A 175 -12.72 8.02 -8.68
C LEU A 175 -13.97 7.39 -9.33
N ASN A 176 -13.81 6.71 -10.46
CA ASN A 176 -14.89 6.06 -11.18
C ASN A 176 -14.55 4.59 -11.48
N THR A 177 -15.06 3.69 -10.63
CA THR A 177 -14.77 2.25 -10.72
C THR A 177 -15.24 1.62 -12.03
N SER A 178 -16.31 2.13 -12.65
CA SER A 178 -16.82 1.56 -13.91
C SER A 178 -15.87 1.79 -15.09
N THR A 179 -14.96 2.78 -15.00
CA THR A 179 -13.96 3.03 -16.04
C THR A 179 -12.83 2.00 -16.05
N ARG A 180 -12.64 1.26 -14.94
CA ARG A 180 -11.57 0.26 -14.82
C ARG A 180 -11.76 -0.86 -15.83
N ASP A 181 -12.97 -1.41 -15.92
CA ASP A 181 -13.29 -2.48 -16.87
C ASP A 181 -13.25 -1.99 -18.32
N VAL A 182 -13.70 -0.76 -18.58
CA VAL A 182 -13.58 -0.14 -19.92
C VAL A 182 -12.12 -0.03 -20.33
N ILE A 183 -11.25 0.47 -19.45
CA ILE A 183 -9.83 0.63 -19.76
C ILE A 183 -9.14 -0.73 -19.90
N LYS A 184 -9.40 -1.66 -18.97
CA LYS A 184 -8.72 -2.97 -18.91
C LYS A 184 -9.23 -3.93 -19.97
N THR A 185 -10.55 -4.12 -20.06
CA THR A 185 -11.18 -5.17 -20.87
C THR A 185 -11.52 -4.67 -22.28
N ASP A 186 -12.13 -3.49 -22.40
CA ASP A 186 -12.60 -3.02 -23.71
C ASP A 186 -11.47 -2.39 -24.54
N LEU A 187 -10.53 -1.70 -23.87
CA LEU A 187 -9.44 -0.96 -24.53
C LEU A 187 -8.07 -1.61 -24.40
N TYR A 188 -7.94 -2.72 -23.65
CA TYR A 188 -6.66 -3.40 -23.39
C TYR A 188 -5.56 -2.44 -22.86
N GLY A 189 -5.96 -1.41 -22.12
CA GLY A 189 -5.09 -0.35 -21.65
C GLY A 189 -4.00 -0.83 -20.71
N ASP A 190 -4.27 -1.87 -19.91
CA ASP A 190 -3.30 -2.47 -19.02
C ASP A 190 -2.12 -3.10 -19.78
N VAL A 191 -2.35 -3.68 -20.97
CA VAL A 191 -1.29 -4.22 -21.83
C VAL A 191 -0.29 -3.14 -22.23
N TYR A 192 -0.78 -1.99 -22.71
CA TYR A 192 0.08 -0.86 -23.10
C TYR A 192 0.78 -0.23 -21.89
N LEU A 193 0.12 -0.18 -20.73
CA LEU A 193 0.75 0.27 -19.49
C LEU A 193 1.88 -0.67 -19.05
N ILE A 194 1.70 -1.98 -19.18
CA ILE A 194 2.75 -2.98 -18.90
C ILE A 194 3.90 -2.85 -19.88
N GLU A 195 3.62 -2.64 -21.18
CA GLU A 195 4.62 -2.44 -22.24
C GLU A 195 5.53 -1.24 -21.94
N ILE A 196 4.98 -0.12 -21.45
CA ILE A 196 5.78 1.06 -21.04
C ILE A 196 6.82 0.70 -19.96
N ILE A 197 6.42 -0.09 -18.96
CA ILE A 197 7.34 -0.52 -17.91
C ILE A 197 8.34 -1.54 -18.46
N GLU A 198 7.90 -2.43 -19.34
CA GLU A 198 8.77 -3.42 -19.97
C GLU A 198 9.88 -2.75 -20.79
N GLU A 199 9.55 -1.81 -21.66
CA GLU A 199 10.49 -0.99 -22.43
C GLU A 199 11.50 -0.29 -21.50
N PHE A 200 11.00 0.38 -20.46
CA PHE A 200 11.86 1.02 -19.46
C PHE A 200 12.82 0.03 -18.80
N THR A 201 12.36 -1.17 -18.41
CA THR A 201 13.25 -2.17 -17.82
C THR A 201 14.24 -2.76 -18.83
N ALA A 202 13.85 -2.91 -20.10
CA ALA A 202 14.70 -3.46 -21.15
C ALA A 202 15.85 -2.49 -21.51
N GLU A 203 15.57 -1.19 -21.59
CA GLU A 203 16.59 -0.16 -21.82
C GLU A 203 17.64 -0.10 -20.70
N ASN A 204 17.23 -0.37 -19.46
CA ASN A 204 18.08 -0.23 -18.28
C ASN A 204 18.67 -1.56 -17.76
N GLN A 205 18.37 -2.70 -18.39
CA GLN A 205 18.85 -4.03 -17.95
C GLN A 205 20.36 -4.23 -18.14
N ASN A 206 20.97 -3.56 -19.13
CA ASN A 206 22.38 -3.70 -19.47
C ASN A 206 23.28 -2.60 -18.87
N SER A 207 22.71 -1.64 -18.15
CA SER A 207 23.50 -0.60 -17.49
C SER A 207 24.03 -1.15 -16.17
N GLU A 208 25.34 -1.40 -16.07
CA GLU A 208 26.05 -1.55 -14.78
C GLU A 208 25.96 -0.27 -13.90
N ILE A 209 25.37 0.78 -14.44
CA ILE A 209 25.25 2.13 -13.89
C ILE A 209 23.87 2.31 -13.26
N THR A 210 23.84 3.01 -12.13
CA THR A 210 22.63 3.51 -11.48
C THR A 210 21.75 4.31 -12.46
N VAL A 211 20.47 3.95 -12.57
CA VAL A 211 19.50 4.64 -13.43
C VAL A 211 19.24 6.04 -12.90
N ASN A 212 19.50 7.05 -13.74
CA ASN A 212 19.36 8.48 -13.41
C ASN A 212 18.38 9.21 -14.34
N LYS A 213 17.23 8.60 -14.60
CA LYS A 213 16.18 9.13 -15.48
C LYS A 213 14.93 9.52 -14.68
N ALA A 214 15.02 10.60 -13.89
CA ALA A 214 13.96 11.00 -12.94
C ALA A 214 12.56 11.19 -13.58
N GLU A 215 12.50 11.77 -14.77
CA GLU A 215 11.25 11.95 -15.52
C GLU A 215 10.61 10.61 -15.91
N GLU A 216 11.38 9.68 -16.49
CA GLU A 216 10.88 8.35 -16.85
C GLU A 216 10.45 7.54 -15.61
N ILE A 217 11.23 7.61 -14.52
CA ILE A 217 10.86 6.97 -13.24
C ILE A 217 9.53 7.52 -12.72
N THR A 218 9.31 8.83 -12.84
CA THR A 218 8.05 9.45 -12.43
C THR A 218 6.87 8.94 -13.27
N ILE A 219 7.06 8.75 -14.59
CA ILE A 219 6.04 8.13 -15.44
C ILE A 219 5.76 6.69 -15.00
N VAL A 220 6.80 5.87 -14.77
CA VAL A 220 6.65 4.49 -14.30
C VAL A 220 5.87 4.45 -12.98
N CYS A 221 6.15 5.35 -12.04
CA CYS A 221 5.40 5.46 -10.79
C CYS A 221 3.91 5.78 -11.04
N GLU A 222 3.58 6.68 -11.97
CA GLU A 222 2.18 6.96 -12.32
C GLU A 222 1.51 5.74 -12.99
N VAL A 223 2.21 5.04 -13.89
CA VAL A 223 1.73 3.81 -14.52
C VAL A 223 1.42 2.73 -13.47
N LEU A 224 2.31 2.51 -12.50
CA LEU A 224 2.10 1.55 -11.41
C LEU A 224 0.85 1.88 -10.57
N LYS A 225 0.55 3.16 -10.34
CA LYS A 225 -0.68 3.59 -9.65
C LYS A 225 -1.93 3.26 -10.46
N VAL A 226 -1.90 3.50 -11.77
CA VAL A 226 -3.03 3.14 -12.66
C VAL A 226 -3.24 1.63 -12.65
N LEU A 227 -2.17 0.84 -12.83
CA LEU A 227 -2.23 -0.61 -12.78
C LEU A 227 -2.81 -1.10 -11.44
N PHE A 228 -2.39 -0.53 -10.31
CA PHE A 228 -2.97 -0.89 -9.01
C PHE A 228 -4.49 -0.70 -8.98
N ASN A 229 -5.00 0.42 -9.50
CA ASN A 229 -6.45 0.67 -9.57
C ASN A 229 -7.18 -0.33 -10.49
N LEU A 230 -6.56 -0.73 -11.60
CA LEU A 230 -7.14 -1.69 -12.55
C LEU A 230 -7.20 -3.13 -12.01
N TYR A 231 -6.35 -3.46 -11.04
CA TYR A 231 -6.20 -4.82 -10.52
C TYR A 231 -6.76 -5.04 -9.10
N ILE A 232 -7.16 -3.99 -8.37
CA ILE A 232 -7.62 -4.09 -6.97
C ILE A 232 -8.88 -4.94 -6.73
N HIS A 233 -9.73 -5.14 -7.74
CA HIS A 233 -11.01 -5.88 -7.59
C HIS A 233 -11.15 -7.07 -8.57
N SER A 234 -10.08 -7.54 -9.19
CA SER A 234 -10.13 -8.69 -10.09
C SER A 234 -9.95 -9.99 -9.32
N ASP A 235 -11.04 -10.48 -8.70
CA ASP A 235 -11.03 -11.69 -7.87
C ASP A 235 -11.16 -12.99 -8.70
N ASP A 236 -11.61 -12.91 -9.96
CA ASP A 236 -11.76 -14.08 -10.84
C ASP A 236 -10.72 -14.03 -11.97
N ILE A 237 -9.88 -15.06 -12.06
CA ILE A 237 -8.70 -15.08 -12.95
C ILE A 237 -8.91 -16.17 -14.00
N GLY A 238 -9.13 -15.76 -15.24
CA GLY A 238 -9.04 -16.66 -16.39
C GLY A 238 -7.60 -17.09 -16.67
N VAL A 239 -7.42 -18.10 -17.53
CA VAL A 239 -6.09 -18.60 -17.91
C VAL A 239 -5.25 -17.54 -18.64
N GLU A 240 -5.87 -16.75 -19.52
CA GLU A 240 -5.18 -15.65 -20.23
C GLU A 240 -4.71 -14.54 -19.27
N ASP A 241 -5.46 -14.29 -18.19
CA ASP A 241 -5.07 -13.30 -17.19
C ASP A 241 -3.89 -13.78 -16.34
N GLN A 242 -3.78 -15.10 -16.10
CA GLN A 242 -2.66 -15.69 -15.37
C GLN A 242 -1.30 -15.41 -16.05
N GLU A 243 -1.22 -15.51 -17.38
CA GLU A 243 0.00 -15.19 -18.12
C GLU A 243 0.36 -13.70 -18.01
N LYS A 244 -0.64 -12.81 -18.11
CA LYS A 244 -0.44 -11.37 -17.92
C LYS A 244 0.09 -11.05 -16.52
N TYR A 245 -0.48 -11.65 -15.48
CA TYR A 245 0.02 -11.48 -14.11
C TYR A 245 1.45 -12.00 -13.95
N ASN A 246 1.78 -13.14 -14.54
CA ASN A 246 3.13 -13.68 -14.49
C ASN A 246 4.15 -12.73 -15.15
N SER A 247 3.81 -12.19 -16.33
CA SER A 247 4.62 -11.18 -17.02
C SER A 247 4.77 -9.90 -16.19
N LEU A 248 3.68 -9.43 -15.59
CA LEU A 248 3.71 -8.27 -14.69
C LEU A 248 4.65 -8.51 -13.50
N VAL A 249 4.53 -9.65 -12.82
CA VAL A 249 5.40 -9.99 -11.67
C VAL A 249 6.87 -10.08 -12.09
N LEU A 250 7.18 -10.59 -13.28
CA LEU A 250 8.54 -10.58 -13.82
C LEU A 250 9.07 -9.15 -14.03
N ILE A 251 8.23 -8.25 -14.52
CA ILE A 251 8.58 -6.83 -14.68
C ILE A 251 8.78 -6.15 -13.33
N LEU A 252 7.94 -6.45 -12.33
CA LEU A 252 8.11 -5.94 -10.97
C LEU A 252 9.41 -6.46 -10.32
N TYR A 253 9.75 -7.73 -10.55
CA TYR A 253 11.06 -8.28 -10.18
C TYR A 253 12.19 -7.45 -10.80
N LYS A 254 12.16 -7.19 -12.11
CA LYS A 254 13.17 -6.39 -12.81
C LYS A 254 13.30 -5.00 -12.18
N LEU A 255 12.17 -4.30 -11.95
CA LEU A 255 12.15 -2.98 -11.30
C LEU A 255 12.80 -3.01 -9.91
N LEU A 256 12.51 -4.02 -9.08
CA LEU A 256 13.10 -4.13 -7.74
C LEU A 256 14.61 -4.40 -7.79
N THR A 257 15.12 -5.06 -8.82
CA THR A 257 16.54 -5.41 -8.94
C THR A 257 17.42 -4.31 -9.53
N LEU A 258 16.83 -3.33 -10.22
CA LEU A 258 17.55 -2.17 -10.72
C LEU A 258 17.92 -1.20 -9.59
N LYS A 259 19.01 -0.45 -9.78
CA LYS A 259 19.46 0.58 -8.84
C LYS A 259 19.16 1.97 -9.40
N TYR A 260 18.62 2.84 -8.57
CA TYR A 260 18.19 4.18 -8.96
C TYR A 260 18.90 5.25 -8.14
N SER A 261 19.22 6.38 -8.74
CA SER A 261 19.90 7.50 -8.06
C SER A 261 18.92 8.39 -7.29
N VAL A 262 17.65 8.39 -7.72
CA VAL A 262 16.56 9.23 -7.22
C VAL A 262 15.27 8.40 -7.17
N GLN A 263 14.34 8.74 -6.27
CA GLN A 263 12.97 8.19 -6.20
C GLN A 263 12.89 6.67 -5.99
N GLN A 264 13.97 6.03 -5.53
CA GLN A 264 14.00 4.57 -5.30
C GLN A 264 12.92 4.13 -4.29
N ASP A 265 12.75 4.86 -3.19
CA ASP A 265 11.76 4.55 -2.15
C ASP A 265 10.31 4.67 -2.65
N ASP A 266 10.03 5.66 -3.51
CA ASP A 266 8.71 5.87 -4.13
C ASP A 266 8.37 4.72 -5.10
N LEU A 267 9.33 4.33 -5.93
CA LEU A 267 9.17 3.21 -6.86
C LEU A 267 8.96 1.89 -6.12
N GLU A 268 9.79 1.59 -5.13
CA GLU A 268 9.65 0.41 -4.27
C GLU A 268 8.27 0.39 -3.58
N SER A 269 7.79 1.53 -3.10
CA SER A 269 6.45 1.68 -2.52
C SER A 269 5.32 1.33 -3.50
N HIS A 270 5.38 1.86 -4.72
CA HIS A 270 4.36 1.58 -5.74
C HIS A 270 4.39 0.13 -6.24
N VAL A 271 5.58 -0.47 -6.38
CA VAL A 271 5.72 -1.89 -6.68
C VAL A 271 5.12 -2.75 -5.57
N VAL A 272 5.40 -2.43 -4.31
CA VAL A 272 4.84 -3.13 -3.15
C VAL A 272 3.32 -3.05 -3.13
N ASN A 273 2.73 -1.88 -3.39
CA ASN A 273 1.28 -1.72 -3.48
C ASN A 273 0.69 -2.62 -4.57
N LEU A 274 1.30 -2.66 -5.75
CA LEU A 274 0.84 -3.53 -6.84
C LEU A 274 0.98 -5.02 -6.50
N LEU A 275 2.03 -5.42 -5.78
CA LEU A 275 2.17 -6.80 -5.29
C LEU A 275 1.04 -7.21 -4.34
N THR A 276 0.30 -6.29 -3.70
CA THR A 276 -0.82 -6.67 -2.83
C THR A 276 -2.05 -7.18 -3.59
N VAL A 277 -2.20 -6.80 -4.86
CA VAL A 277 -3.35 -7.16 -5.71
C VAL A 277 -3.05 -8.34 -6.65
N ILE A 278 -1.80 -8.80 -6.71
CA ILE A 278 -1.42 -9.98 -7.50
C ILE A 278 -2.02 -11.26 -6.90
N PRO A 279 -2.64 -12.14 -7.70
CA PRO A 279 -3.18 -13.40 -7.20
C PRO A 279 -2.12 -14.36 -6.65
N TYR A 280 -2.51 -15.20 -5.68
CA TYR A 280 -1.60 -16.16 -5.03
C TYR A 280 -0.90 -17.13 -6.00
N SER A 281 -1.53 -17.49 -7.11
CA SER A 281 -0.99 -18.38 -8.14
C SER A 281 0.12 -17.74 -9.01
N CYS A 282 0.26 -16.41 -9.00
CA CYS A 282 1.06 -15.68 -9.99
C CYS A 282 2.43 -15.20 -9.48
N TYR A 283 2.79 -15.48 -8.23
CA TYR A 283 4.01 -14.91 -7.63
C TYR A 283 5.31 -15.59 -8.10
N THR A 284 5.25 -16.78 -8.70
CA THR A 284 6.45 -17.56 -9.05
C THR A 284 7.54 -16.77 -9.79
N PRO A 285 7.24 -15.88 -10.75
CA PRO A 285 8.25 -15.10 -11.48
C PRO A 285 9.02 -14.08 -10.62
N ILE A 286 8.62 -13.82 -9.37
CA ILE A 286 9.33 -12.91 -8.46
C ILE A 286 10.72 -13.45 -8.07
N ILE A 287 10.94 -14.75 -8.22
CA ILE A 287 12.23 -15.42 -8.04
C ILE A 287 12.67 -16.03 -9.36
N GLN A 288 13.95 -15.88 -9.69
CA GLN A 288 14.51 -16.37 -10.94
C GLN A 288 15.60 -17.41 -10.66
N ALA A 289 15.76 -18.40 -11.54
CA ALA A 289 16.91 -19.29 -11.47
C ALA A 289 18.20 -18.47 -11.68
N VAL A 290 19.26 -18.84 -10.95
CA VAL A 290 20.54 -18.13 -11.06
C VAL A 290 21.19 -18.47 -12.41
N ASN A 291 21.25 -17.48 -13.30
CA ASN A 291 21.87 -17.62 -14.63
C ASN A 291 23.33 -17.14 -14.66
N SER A 292 23.78 -16.37 -13.64
CA SER A 292 25.08 -15.69 -13.61
C SER A 292 25.81 -15.97 -12.29
N GLN A 293 27.14 -16.10 -12.34
CA GLN A 293 27.98 -16.39 -11.15
C GLN A 293 28.07 -15.20 -10.15
N ASP A 294 27.65 -13.99 -10.53
CA ASP A 294 27.78 -12.76 -9.73
C ASP A 294 26.55 -12.40 -8.87
N CYS A 295 25.56 -13.29 -8.77
CA CYS A 295 24.40 -13.05 -7.89
C CYS A 295 24.82 -13.21 -6.41
N LYS A 296 24.76 -12.11 -5.64
CA LYS A 296 25.14 -12.11 -4.21
C LYS A 296 24.09 -12.80 -3.33
N ASP A 297 22.82 -12.58 -3.65
CA ASP A 297 21.69 -13.02 -2.85
C ASP A 297 21.08 -14.30 -3.45
N VAL A 298 21.72 -15.45 -3.19
CA VAL A 298 21.30 -16.75 -3.71
C VAL A 298 20.83 -17.67 -2.60
N TYR A 299 19.70 -18.35 -2.82
CA TYR A 299 19.21 -19.41 -1.95
C TYR A 299 18.62 -20.56 -2.74
N GLN A 300 19.14 -21.78 -2.54
CA GLN A 300 18.71 -22.99 -3.26
C GLN A 300 18.70 -22.81 -4.80
N ASN A 301 19.76 -22.20 -5.35
CA ASN A 301 19.92 -21.88 -6.79
C ASN A 301 18.89 -20.89 -7.37
N MET A 302 18.16 -20.19 -6.50
CA MET A 302 17.24 -19.10 -6.88
C MET A 302 17.80 -17.75 -6.44
N ASN A 303 17.62 -16.74 -7.28
CA ASN A 303 17.97 -15.35 -7.02
C ASN A 303 16.92 -14.72 -6.07
N MET A 304 17.39 -14.24 -4.93
CA MET A 304 16.57 -13.61 -3.87
C MET A 304 16.72 -12.08 -3.82
N SER A 305 17.38 -11.47 -4.80
CA SER A 305 17.67 -10.02 -4.80
C SER A 305 16.42 -9.15 -4.59
N ALA A 306 15.31 -9.46 -5.28
CA ALA A 306 14.05 -8.75 -5.10
C ALA A 306 13.49 -8.92 -3.68
N ILE A 307 13.59 -10.12 -3.10
CA ILE A 307 13.15 -10.39 -1.72
C ILE A 307 14.03 -9.64 -0.71
N CYS A 308 15.34 -9.54 -0.95
CA CYS A 308 16.25 -8.72 -0.14
C CYS A 308 15.86 -7.25 -0.16
N VAL A 309 15.49 -6.71 -1.34
CA VAL A 309 15.01 -5.33 -1.48
C VAL A 309 13.73 -5.13 -0.68
N LEU A 310 12.75 -6.05 -0.77
CA LEU A 310 11.52 -5.99 0.01
C LEU A 310 11.77 -6.05 1.54
N LEU A 311 12.72 -6.87 2.00
CA LEU A 311 13.08 -6.95 3.41
C LEU A 311 13.80 -5.70 3.92
N ARG A 312 14.68 -5.10 3.10
CA ARG A 312 15.32 -3.82 3.39
C ARG A 312 14.29 -2.69 3.43
N PHE A 313 13.35 -2.69 2.49
CA PHE A 313 12.25 -1.73 2.46
C PHE A 313 11.39 -1.85 3.71
N LEU A 314 11.02 -3.08 4.12
CA LEU A 314 10.35 -3.35 5.39
C LEU A 314 11.11 -2.77 6.59
N ASP A 315 12.43 -3.04 6.68
CA ASP A 315 13.25 -2.54 7.80
C ASP A 315 13.29 -1.00 7.83
N THR A 316 13.34 -0.36 6.65
CA THR A 316 13.30 1.09 6.52
C THR A 316 11.96 1.66 6.98
N ARG A 317 10.84 1.03 6.59
CA ARG A 317 9.49 1.46 7.01
C ARG A 317 9.26 1.25 8.51
N LEU A 318 9.90 0.26 9.13
CA LEU A 318 9.86 0.06 10.59
C LEU A 318 10.52 1.21 11.38
N GLU A 319 11.45 1.95 10.79
CA GLU A 319 12.08 3.13 11.41
C GLU A 319 11.22 4.41 11.28
N CYS A 320 10.25 4.42 10.34
CA CYS A 320 9.36 5.55 10.13
C CYS A 320 8.28 5.62 11.23
N LYS A 321 8.29 6.70 12.04
CA LYS A 321 7.35 6.88 13.15
C LYS A 321 6.01 7.53 12.76
N THR A 322 5.91 8.08 11.56
CA THR A 322 4.72 8.76 11.03
C THR A 322 3.94 7.85 10.07
N HIS A 323 2.61 7.90 10.13
CA HIS A 323 1.72 7.11 9.27
C HIS A 323 2.11 5.62 9.22
N LEU A 324 2.47 5.05 10.38
CA LEU A 324 3.05 3.71 10.47
C LEU A 324 2.16 2.67 9.79
N LEU A 325 0.85 2.68 10.05
CA LEU A 325 -0.09 1.72 9.47
C LEU A 325 -0.14 1.80 7.93
N GLU A 326 -0.31 3.00 7.37
CA GLU A 326 -0.42 3.22 5.92
C GLU A 326 0.85 2.81 5.18
N ASN A 327 2.01 3.12 5.74
CA ASN A 327 3.31 2.79 5.13
C ASN A 327 3.70 1.31 5.30
N PHE A 328 3.21 0.66 6.35
CA PHE A 328 3.62 -0.68 6.74
C PHE A 328 2.68 -1.78 6.23
N SER A 329 1.38 -1.50 6.16
CA SER A 329 0.37 -2.48 5.77
C SER A 329 0.63 -3.08 4.38
N PRO A 330 0.98 -2.30 3.33
CA PRO A 330 1.22 -2.86 2.00
C PRO A 330 2.40 -3.84 1.96
N ILE A 331 3.54 -3.50 2.60
CA ILE A 331 4.72 -4.35 2.57
C ILE A 331 4.52 -5.66 3.34
N ILE A 332 3.86 -5.62 4.50
CA ILE A 332 3.54 -6.85 5.22
C ILE A 332 2.54 -7.70 4.45
N THR A 333 1.50 -7.08 3.88
CA THR A 333 0.50 -7.80 3.08
C THR A 333 1.15 -8.48 1.89
N ALA A 334 2.00 -7.77 1.13
CA ALA A 334 2.75 -8.34 0.01
C ALA A 334 3.66 -9.50 0.47
N LEU A 335 4.39 -9.34 1.58
CA LEU A 335 5.25 -10.39 2.12
C LEU A 335 4.44 -11.61 2.57
N VAL A 336 3.32 -11.43 3.29
CA VAL A 336 2.42 -12.52 3.71
C VAL A 336 1.95 -13.30 2.50
N ARG A 337 1.51 -12.61 1.43
CA ARG A 337 1.07 -13.24 0.19
C ARG A 337 2.18 -14.04 -0.46
N LEU A 338 3.35 -13.41 -0.66
CA LEU A 338 4.55 -14.04 -1.21
C LEU A 338 4.97 -15.31 -0.45
N VAL A 339 5.03 -15.25 0.90
CA VAL A 339 5.46 -16.40 1.70
C VAL A 339 4.39 -17.48 1.81
N LYS A 340 3.10 -17.16 1.64
CA LYS A 340 2.05 -18.18 1.54
C LYS A 340 2.14 -18.90 0.20
N SER A 341 2.31 -18.17 -0.90
CA SER A 341 2.44 -18.72 -2.26
C SER A 341 3.70 -19.54 -2.46
N GLU A 342 4.86 -18.97 -2.16
CA GLU A 342 6.15 -19.52 -2.59
C GLU A 342 6.92 -20.16 -1.43
N ARG A 343 7.07 -21.49 -1.48
CA ARG A 343 7.76 -22.27 -0.42
C ARG A 343 9.22 -21.82 -0.24
N ILE A 344 9.93 -21.55 -1.33
CA ILE A 344 11.34 -21.17 -1.30
C ILE A 344 11.49 -19.77 -0.68
N VAL A 345 10.65 -18.81 -1.09
CA VAL A 345 10.60 -17.46 -0.51
C VAL A 345 10.30 -17.54 0.99
N ARG A 346 9.33 -18.34 1.42
CA ARG A 346 9.02 -18.52 2.85
C ARG A 346 10.23 -19.01 3.65
N LYS A 347 10.97 -20.00 3.13
CA LYS A 347 12.19 -20.51 3.80
C LYS A 347 13.26 -19.41 3.90
N TYR A 348 13.49 -18.67 2.81
CA TYR A 348 14.47 -17.59 2.78
C TYR A 348 14.10 -16.45 3.72
N VAL A 349 12.87 -15.91 3.63
CA VAL A 349 12.36 -14.85 4.50
C VAL A 349 12.39 -15.28 5.97
N ARG A 350 12.05 -16.54 6.28
CA ARG A 350 12.20 -17.07 7.64
C ARG A 350 13.64 -17.01 8.10
N LEU A 351 14.63 -17.36 7.29
CA LEU A 351 16.04 -17.28 7.69
C LEU A 351 16.49 -15.84 7.99
N GLN A 352 15.94 -14.86 7.27
CA GLN A 352 16.26 -13.44 7.49
C GLN A 352 15.55 -12.85 8.72
N ILE A 353 14.27 -13.18 8.93
CA ILE A 353 13.47 -12.61 10.03
C ILE A 353 13.57 -13.45 11.31
N LEU A 354 13.50 -14.78 11.20
CA LEU A 354 13.50 -15.75 12.31
C LEU A 354 14.66 -16.76 12.15
N PRO A 355 15.93 -16.29 12.15
CA PRO A 355 17.09 -17.17 12.05
C PRO A 355 17.12 -18.18 13.20
N PRO A 356 17.78 -19.34 13.04
CA PRO A 356 18.02 -20.28 14.16
C PRO A 356 18.53 -19.54 15.40
N LEU A 357 17.92 -19.83 16.55
CA LEU A 357 18.11 -19.04 17.77
C LEU A 357 19.52 -19.21 18.33
N LYS A 358 20.34 -18.16 18.30
CA LYS A 358 21.63 -18.15 19.00
C LYS A 358 21.56 -17.40 20.33
N ASP A 359 20.88 -16.25 20.32
CA ASP A 359 20.59 -15.48 21.51
C ASP A 359 19.27 -15.92 22.15
N VAL A 360 19.40 -16.52 23.33
CA VAL A 360 18.31 -16.92 24.22
C VAL A 360 18.32 -16.13 25.54
N MET A 361 19.23 -15.17 25.70
CA MET A 361 19.42 -14.45 26.95
C MET A 361 18.53 -13.20 27.02
N ASN A 362 18.42 -12.48 25.91
CA ASN A 362 17.58 -11.28 25.80
C ASN A 362 16.16 -11.63 25.38
N ARG A 363 15.20 -10.73 25.65
CA ARG A 363 13.81 -10.95 25.23
C ARG A 363 13.66 -10.87 23.71
N PRO A 364 12.69 -11.59 23.12
CA PRO A 364 12.45 -11.56 21.68
C PRO A 364 12.23 -10.16 21.11
N GLU A 365 11.57 -9.26 21.85
CA GLU A 365 11.27 -7.88 21.48
C GLU A 365 12.40 -6.87 21.73
N GLU A 366 13.52 -7.30 22.32
CA GLU A 366 14.67 -6.45 22.62
C GLU A 366 15.72 -6.53 21.50
N GLY A 367 16.18 -5.37 21.02
CA GLY A 367 17.24 -5.25 20.01
C GLY A 367 16.82 -4.51 18.74
N THR A 368 17.70 -4.54 17.74
CA THR A 368 17.55 -3.81 16.46
C THR A 368 17.33 -4.73 15.26
N THR A 369 17.27 -6.05 15.48
CA THR A 369 17.01 -7.02 14.40
C THR A 369 15.55 -6.93 13.93
N LEU A 370 15.28 -7.37 12.70
CA LEU A 370 13.91 -7.49 12.18
C LEU A 370 13.02 -8.33 13.11
N ARG A 371 13.55 -9.42 13.68
CA ARG A 371 12.85 -10.22 14.70
C ARG A 371 12.38 -9.34 15.86
N ALA A 372 13.29 -8.58 16.45
CA ALA A 372 13.01 -7.78 17.64
C ALA A 372 12.01 -6.66 17.34
N LYS A 373 12.21 -5.95 16.24
CA LYS A 373 11.30 -4.91 15.77
C LYS A 373 9.88 -5.45 15.56
N LEU A 374 9.73 -6.59 14.88
CA LEU A 374 8.43 -7.21 14.65
C LEU A 374 7.81 -7.80 15.93
N CYS A 375 8.60 -8.44 16.80
CA CYS A 375 8.10 -8.95 18.09
C CYS A 375 7.57 -7.81 18.98
N LYS A 376 8.25 -6.66 18.98
CA LYS A 376 7.79 -5.47 19.69
C LYS A 376 6.42 -5.00 19.18
N LEU A 377 6.15 -5.09 17.88
CA LEU A 377 4.86 -4.72 17.30
C LEU A 377 3.71 -5.67 17.66
N LEU A 378 3.98 -6.90 18.10
CA LEU A 378 2.95 -7.84 18.58
C LEU A 378 2.21 -7.33 19.83
N THR A 379 2.80 -6.38 20.55
CA THR A 379 2.20 -5.75 21.73
C THR A 379 1.76 -4.30 21.46
N SER A 380 1.72 -3.89 20.20
CA SER A 380 1.25 -2.56 19.79
C SER A 380 -0.23 -2.35 20.16
N PRO A 381 -0.63 -1.13 20.59
CA PRO A 381 -2.03 -0.80 20.80
C PRO A 381 -2.82 -0.71 19.48
N ILE A 382 -2.15 -0.58 18.34
CA ILE A 382 -2.78 -0.56 17.01
C ILE A 382 -3.06 -2.01 16.59
N THR A 383 -4.32 -2.43 16.69
CA THR A 383 -4.73 -3.83 16.47
C THR A 383 -4.46 -4.31 15.06
N GLU A 384 -4.76 -3.50 14.04
CA GLU A 384 -4.54 -3.85 12.63
C GLU A 384 -3.06 -4.13 12.34
N LEU A 385 -2.18 -3.28 12.87
CA LEU A 385 -0.73 -3.45 12.75
C LEU A 385 -0.26 -4.74 13.43
N ARG A 386 -0.70 -4.96 14.68
CA ARG A 386 -0.40 -6.16 15.44
C ARG A 386 -0.83 -7.41 14.68
N ASP A 387 -2.05 -7.42 14.16
CA ASP A 387 -2.66 -8.60 13.53
C ASP A 387 -1.93 -8.96 12.21
N LEU A 388 -1.55 -7.96 11.40
CA LEU A 388 -0.72 -8.14 10.20
C LEU A 388 0.66 -8.74 10.53
N VAL A 389 1.35 -8.20 11.54
CA VAL A 389 2.67 -8.72 11.98
C VAL A 389 2.54 -10.16 12.48
N ALA A 390 1.52 -10.42 13.30
CA ALA A 390 1.28 -11.73 13.86
C ALA A 390 0.98 -12.75 12.76
N GLU A 391 0.23 -12.37 11.72
CA GLU A 391 0.00 -13.21 10.55
C GLU A 391 1.30 -13.55 9.81
N LEU A 392 2.15 -12.56 9.50
CA LEU A 392 3.43 -12.81 8.83
C LEU A 392 4.29 -13.80 9.64
N LEU A 393 4.48 -13.53 10.94
CA LEU A 393 5.29 -14.39 11.81
C LEU A 393 4.70 -15.80 11.91
N PHE A 394 3.37 -15.93 11.99
CA PHE A 394 2.71 -17.23 12.07
C PHE A 394 2.91 -18.04 10.79
N VAL A 395 2.79 -17.43 9.60
CA VAL A 395 3.05 -18.09 8.31
C VAL A 395 4.51 -18.54 8.20
N LEU A 396 5.47 -17.70 8.62
CA LEU A 396 6.90 -18.08 8.67
C LEU A 396 7.17 -19.25 9.63
N CYS A 397 6.37 -19.36 10.69
CA CYS A 397 6.35 -20.48 11.62
C CYS A 397 5.54 -21.69 11.11
N LYS A 398 5.12 -21.72 9.83
CA LYS A 398 4.25 -22.75 9.24
C LYS A 398 2.93 -22.94 9.98
N GLU A 399 2.41 -21.85 10.54
CA GLU A 399 1.15 -21.85 11.28
C GLU A 399 1.14 -22.81 12.48
N LYS A 400 2.32 -23.08 13.06
CA LYS A 400 2.47 -23.89 14.28
C LYS A 400 2.70 -22.99 15.49
N VAL A 401 1.82 -23.09 16.49
CA VAL A 401 1.90 -22.30 17.74
C VAL A 401 3.22 -22.54 18.47
N SER A 402 3.65 -23.80 18.61
CA SER A 402 4.90 -24.15 19.30
C SER A 402 6.12 -23.47 18.68
N ARG A 403 6.17 -23.38 17.34
CA ARG A 403 7.25 -22.70 16.62
C ARG A 403 7.20 -21.19 16.83
N MET A 404 6.01 -20.60 16.78
CA MET A 404 5.86 -19.16 17.03
C MET A 404 6.25 -18.80 18.47
N VAL A 405 5.82 -19.56 19.46
CA VAL A 405 6.19 -19.37 20.88
C VAL A 405 7.70 -19.43 21.06
N LYS A 406 8.40 -20.38 20.40
CA LYS A 406 9.87 -20.48 20.45
C LYS A 406 10.54 -19.17 20.03
N TYR A 407 10.06 -18.51 18.99
CA TYR A 407 10.71 -17.32 18.43
C TYR A 407 10.24 -16.00 19.01
N THR A 408 9.02 -15.93 19.52
CA THR A 408 8.36 -14.68 19.91
C THR A 408 8.10 -14.60 21.41
N GLY A 409 8.10 -15.72 22.14
CA GLY A 409 7.57 -15.81 23.49
C GLY A 409 6.04 -15.81 23.49
N TYR A 410 5.44 -16.67 24.33
CA TYR A 410 3.99 -16.80 24.41
C TYR A 410 3.32 -15.47 24.81
N GLY A 411 3.95 -14.68 25.69
CA GLY A 411 3.38 -13.39 26.12
C GLY A 411 3.13 -12.42 24.96
N ASN A 412 4.07 -12.32 24.02
CA ASN A 412 3.93 -11.45 22.85
C ASN A 412 2.87 -11.97 21.87
N ALA A 413 2.76 -13.29 21.70
CA ALA A 413 1.84 -13.91 20.74
C ALA A 413 0.44 -14.24 21.31
N ALA A 414 0.24 -14.15 22.63
CA ALA A 414 -0.97 -14.59 23.32
C ALA A 414 -2.25 -13.94 22.77
N GLY A 415 -2.21 -12.65 22.46
CA GLY A 415 -3.35 -11.93 21.89
C GLY A 415 -3.79 -12.50 20.54
N MET A 416 -2.83 -12.85 19.66
CA MET A 416 -3.14 -13.48 18.38
C MET A 416 -3.74 -14.88 18.59
N PHE A 417 -3.17 -15.68 19.50
CA PHE A 417 -3.69 -17.03 19.77
C PHE A 417 -5.11 -16.99 20.32
N ALA A 418 -5.41 -16.06 21.24
CA ALA A 418 -6.75 -15.85 21.75
C ALA A 418 -7.74 -15.47 20.63
N ASN A 419 -7.36 -14.52 19.78
CA ASN A 419 -8.24 -14.03 18.70
C ASN A 419 -8.51 -15.10 17.62
N LYS A 420 -7.50 -15.91 17.28
CA LYS A 420 -7.60 -16.98 16.27
C LYS A 420 -8.14 -18.30 16.80
N GLY A 421 -8.48 -18.42 18.09
CA GLY A 421 -8.95 -19.68 18.66
C GLY A 421 -7.86 -20.76 18.76
N LEU A 422 -6.60 -20.35 18.95
CA LEU A 422 -5.43 -21.23 18.98
C LEU A 422 -4.95 -21.56 20.39
N LEU A 423 -5.73 -21.23 21.43
CA LEU A 423 -5.43 -21.61 22.82
C LEU A 423 -5.82 -23.07 23.11
N GLY A 424 -6.73 -23.63 22.32
CA GLY A 424 -7.18 -25.02 22.41
C GLY A 424 -6.12 -26.06 22.02
N ARG A 425 -6.38 -27.33 22.36
CA ARG A 425 -5.44 -28.45 22.15
C ARG A 425 -5.44 -29.04 20.74
N SER A 426 -6.55 -28.91 20.02
CA SER A 426 -6.66 -29.42 18.65
C SER A 426 -6.31 -28.32 17.65
N GLN A 427 -5.07 -28.31 17.18
CA GLN A 427 -4.74 -27.62 15.94
C GLN A 427 -5.11 -28.51 14.76
N ALA A 428 -5.82 -27.95 13.79
CA ALA A 428 -6.04 -28.62 12.52
C ALA A 428 -4.69 -28.93 11.85
N GLU A 429 -4.62 -30.03 11.10
CA GLU A 429 -3.43 -30.36 10.31
C GLU A 429 -3.13 -29.22 9.31
N THR A 430 -1.92 -28.67 9.40
CA THR A 430 -1.48 -27.58 8.52
C THR A 430 -1.10 -28.13 7.13
N ALA A 431 -1.37 -27.38 6.06
CA ALA A 431 -1.01 -27.75 4.67
C ALA A 431 0.51 -27.74 4.37
N TYR A 432 1.38 -27.63 5.39
CA TYR A 432 2.82 -27.47 5.21
C TYR A 432 3.60 -28.76 5.45
N SER A 433 4.52 -29.09 4.52
CA SER A 433 5.46 -30.22 4.63
C SER A 433 6.33 -30.18 5.91
N SER A 434 6.57 -31.35 6.50
CA SER A 434 7.32 -31.58 7.76
C SER A 434 8.85 -31.44 7.65
N GLU A 435 9.44 -31.39 6.45
CA GLU A 435 10.89 -31.52 6.18
C GLU A 435 11.84 -30.46 6.82
N SER A 436 11.37 -29.51 7.63
CA SER A 436 12.22 -28.46 8.21
C SER A 436 11.91 -28.21 9.69
N GLU A 437 11.75 -29.29 10.44
CA GLU A 437 11.55 -29.24 11.90
C GLU A 437 12.83 -28.88 12.65
N ASP A 438 13.99 -29.27 12.11
CA ASP A 438 15.26 -29.07 12.81
C ASP A 438 15.79 -27.64 12.61
N SER A 439 15.47 -26.80 13.59
CA SER A 439 15.99 -25.43 13.74
C SER A 439 16.48 -25.21 15.15
N GLU A 440 16.77 -26.31 15.85
CA GLU A 440 17.36 -26.28 17.18
C GLU A 440 18.87 -26.12 17.00
N THR A 441 19.39 -24.99 17.47
CA THR A 441 20.84 -24.78 17.56
C THR A 441 21.35 -25.49 18.81
N GLU A 442 22.64 -25.82 18.84
CA GLU A 442 23.30 -26.35 20.03
C GLU A 442 23.12 -25.41 21.24
N GLU A 443 23.15 -24.10 20.98
CA GLU A 443 22.95 -23.04 21.99
C GLU A 443 21.54 -23.10 22.58
N TYR A 444 20.51 -23.22 21.74
CA TYR A 444 19.12 -23.33 22.19
C TYR A 444 18.89 -24.63 22.96
N GLN A 445 19.42 -25.75 22.46
CA GLN A 445 19.23 -27.07 23.08
C GLN A 445 19.86 -27.14 24.47
N LYS A 446 21.00 -26.48 24.68
CA LYS A 446 21.66 -26.35 26.00
C LYS A 446 20.79 -25.66 27.06
N TYR A 447 19.97 -24.69 26.65
CA TYR A 447 19.18 -23.88 27.57
C TYR A 447 17.68 -24.15 27.50
N LYS A 448 17.23 -25.08 26.65
CA LYS A 448 15.81 -25.37 26.36
C LYS A 448 14.95 -25.52 27.61
N GLU A 449 15.45 -26.23 28.61
CA GLU A 449 14.73 -26.45 29.88
C GLU A 449 14.65 -25.21 30.79
N ARG A 450 15.51 -24.22 30.58
CA ARG A 450 15.62 -22.99 31.39
C ARG A 450 15.02 -21.76 30.71
N ILE A 451 14.55 -21.89 29.47
CA ILE A 451 13.88 -20.81 28.75
C ILE A 451 12.44 -20.75 29.25
N ASN A 452 12.03 -19.58 29.73
CA ASN A 452 10.63 -19.37 30.10
C ASN A 452 9.79 -19.21 28.82
N PRO A 453 8.79 -20.07 28.57
CA PRO A 453 7.98 -20.01 27.35
C PRO A 453 7.19 -18.71 27.20
N VAL A 454 6.86 -18.02 28.30
CA VAL A 454 6.12 -16.75 28.31
C VAL A 454 6.99 -15.62 27.80
N THR A 455 8.20 -15.48 28.34
CA THR A 455 9.13 -14.41 27.96
C THR A 455 9.99 -14.75 26.75
N GLY A 456 10.13 -16.03 26.40
CA GLY A 456 10.98 -16.49 25.29
C GLY A 456 12.48 -16.34 25.54
N CYS A 457 12.90 -16.06 26.78
CA CYS A 457 14.30 -15.87 27.17
C CYS A 457 14.66 -16.73 28.39
N LEU A 458 15.95 -16.89 28.64
CA LEU A 458 16.48 -17.58 29.80
C LEU A 458 16.10 -16.81 31.07
N GLU A 459 15.38 -17.48 31.97
CA GLU A 459 15.07 -16.90 33.26
C GLU A 459 16.22 -17.18 34.22
N HIS A 460 16.84 -16.11 34.72
CA HIS A 460 17.81 -16.22 35.80
C HIS A 460 17.07 -16.67 37.06
N SER A 461 17.67 -17.59 37.84
CA SER A 461 17.08 -18.05 39.10
C SER A 461 16.82 -16.84 40.00
N LYS A 462 15.54 -16.51 40.18
CA LYS A 462 15.14 -15.47 41.13
C LYS A 462 15.29 -16.02 42.54
N PRO A 463 15.74 -15.20 43.52
CA PRO A 463 15.70 -15.60 44.91
C PRO A 463 14.27 -15.94 45.30
N ASN A 464 14.10 -16.91 46.20
CA ASN A 464 12.76 -17.32 46.60
C ASN A 464 12.11 -16.15 47.35
N PRO A 465 10.97 -15.59 46.87
CA PRO A 465 10.32 -14.46 47.52
C PRO A 465 9.80 -14.77 48.94
N LEU A 466 9.73 -16.06 49.30
CA LEU A 466 9.32 -16.54 50.62
C LEU A 466 10.51 -16.87 51.52
N GLU A 467 11.74 -16.66 51.05
CA GLU A 467 12.96 -16.87 51.83
C GLU A 467 13.04 -15.85 52.98
N GLY A 468 13.22 -16.34 54.21
CA GLY A 468 13.22 -15.51 55.41
C GLY A 468 11.83 -15.18 56.00
N MET A 469 10.73 -15.64 55.39
CA MET A 469 9.39 -15.52 55.97
C MET A 469 9.06 -16.71 56.88
N THR A 470 8.42 -16.42 58.02
CA THR A 470 7.79 -17.42 58.90
C THR A 470 6.54 -18.02 58.25
N GLU A 471 6.08 -19.20 58.69
CA GLU A 471 4.87 -19.82 58.13
C GLU A 471 3.63 -18.94 58.32
N GLU A 472 3.51 -18.26 59.46
CA GLU A 472 2.40 -17.33 59.71
C GLU A 472 2.42 -16.14 58.74
N GLN A 473 3.60 -15.65 58.37
CA GLN A 473 3.74 -14.58 57.37
C GLN A 473 3.38 -15.05 55.97
N LYS A 474 3.72 -16.30 55.62
CA LYS A 474 3.34 -16.89 54.34
C LYS A 474 1.82 -17.04 54.24
N GLU A 475 1.17 -17.54 55.29
CA GLU A 475 -0.30 -17.64 55.34
C GLU A 475 -0.98 -16.27 55.27
N TYR A 476 -0.43 -15.28 55.96
CA TYR A 476 -0.96 -13.91 55.93
C TYR A 476 -0.90 -13.29 54.52
N GLU A 477 0.23 -13.38 53.82
CA GLU A 477 0.34 -12.89 52.45
C GLU A 477 -0.52 -13.69 51.46
N ALA A 478 -0.68 -15.01 51.67
CA ALA A 478 -1.60 -15.83 50.88
C ALA A 478 -3.06 -15.38 51.04
N LEU A 479 -3.52 -15.16 52.28
CA LEU A 479 -4.88 -14.65 52.56
C LEU A 479 -5.12 -13.27 51.97
N LYS A 480 -4.09 -12.41 52.00
CA LYS A 480 -4.13 -11.09 51.39
C LYS A 480 -4.25 -11.18 49.87
N LEU A 481 -3.52 -12.09 49.22
CA LEU A 481 -3.62 -12.34 47.78
C LEU A 481 -5.01 -12.84 47.39
N VAL A 482 -5.59 -13.76 48.17
CA VAL A 482 -6.98 -14.26 47.95
C VAL A 482 -7.99 -13.12 48.07
N LYS A 483 -7.88 -12.27 49.09
CA LYS A 483 -8.75 -11.09 49.25
C LYS A 483 -8.63 -10.10 48.08
N LEU A 484 -7.42 -9.91 47.56
CA LEU A 484 -7.16 -9.07 46.38
C LEU A 484 -7.83 -9.65 45.13
N ILE A 485 -7.69 -10.96 44.88
CA ILE A 485 -8.32 -11.63 43.74
C ILE A 485 -9.85 -11.54 43.85
N ASP A 486 -10.42 -11.87 45.02
CA ASP A 486 -11.87 -11.80 45.26
C ASP A 486 -12.41 -10.38 45.05
N LYS A 487 -11.66 -9.35 45.50
CA LYS A 487 -12.01 -7.95 45.26
C LYS A 487 -12.02 -7.62 43.75
N LEU A 488 -10.97 -7.99 43.02
CA LEU A 488 -10.87 -7.74 41.58
C LEU A 488 -11.97 -8.45 40.78
N THR A 489 -12.37 -9.65 41.20
CA THR A 489 -13.48 -10.39 40.60
C THR A 489 -14.82 -9.74 40.89
N LYS A 490 -15.08 -9.31 42.13
CA LYS A 490 -16.32 -8.62 42.51
C LYS A 490 -16.48 -7.26 41.85
N GLU A 491 -15.39 -6.53 41.66
CA GLU A 491 -15.38 -5.25 40.94
C GLU A 491 -15.48 -5.43 39.41
N GLY A 492 -15.46 -6.69 38.92
CA GLY A 492 -15.58 -7.01 37.50
C GLY A 492 -14.34 -6.70 36.67
N VAL A 493 -13.21 -6.36 37.31
CA VAL A 493 -11.93 -6.05 36.65
C VAL A 493 -11.28 -7.31 36.08
N VAL A 494 -11.40 -8.44 36.78
CA VAL A 494 -10.88 -9.74 36.34
C VAL A 494 -12.00 -10.78 36.34
N ARG A 495 -12.18 -11.49 35.22
CA ARG A 495 -13.09 -12.63 35.12
C ARG A 495 -12.30 -13.90 34.85
N PRO A 496 -12.50 -14.98 35.63
CA PRO A 496 -11.90 -16.26 35.31
C PRO A 496 -12.49 -16.78 33.99
N CYS A 497 -11.66 -17.43 33.17
CA CYS A 497 -12.05 -17.95 31.87
C CYS A 497 -11.60 -19.41 31.71
N ARG A 498 -12.36 -20.18 30.92
CA ARG A 498 -11.99 -21.47 30.35
C ARG A 498 -11.68 -21.32 28.87
N ILE A 499 -11.18 -22.37 28.22
CA ILE A 499 -10.98 -22.39 26.77
C ILE A 499 -12.18 -23.11 26.15
N GLY A 500 -12.94 -22.42 25.30
CA GLY A 500 -14.08 -22.99 24.59
C GLY A 500 -13.66 -24.03 23.54
N ASP A 501 -14.64 -24.75 23.00
CA ASP A 501 -14.42 -25.73 21.93
C ASP A 501 -13.87 -25.09 20.64
N ASP A 502 -14.12 -23.78 20.46
CA ASP A 502 -13.57 -22.95 19.38
C ASP A 502 -12.12 -22.49 19.64
N GLY A 503 -11.54 -22.88 20.77
CA GLY A 503 -10.19 -22.54 21.21
C GLY A 503 -10.01 -21.09 21.68
N LYS A 504 -11.09 -20.34 21.90
CA LYS A 504 -11.07 -18.97 22.44
C LYS A 504 -11.36 -18.95 23.94
N PRO A 505 -10.95 -17.87 24.66
CA PRO A 505 -11.27 -17.74 26.07
C PRO A 505 -12.75 -17.40 26.29
N GLU A 506 -13.45 -18.20 27.09
CA GLU A 506 -14.84 -18.01 27.50
C GLU A 506 -14.93 -17.75 29.01
N PRO A 507 -15.71 -16.76 29.48
CA PRO A 507 -15.90 -16.53 30.91
C PRO A 507 -16.62 -17.72 31.56
N ILE A 508 -16.19 -18.12 32.75
CA ILE A 508 -16.90 -19.12 33.56
C ILE A 508 -17.88 -18.44 34.51
N GLU A 509 -18.98 -19.11 34.84
CA GLU A 509 -19.95 -18.63 35.83
C GLU A 509 -19.53 -19.06 37.24
N HIS A 510 -18.91 -20.23 37.37
CA HIS A 510 -18.48 -20.77 38.66
C HIS A 510 -17.10 -21.43 38.61
N VAL A 511 -16.27 -21.22 39.66
CA VAL A 511 -14.88 -21.73 39.76
C VAL A 511 -14.78 -23.26 39.64
N LEU A 512 -15.84 -23.98 40.00
CA LEU A 512 -15.92 -25.44 39.85
C LEU A 512 -15.84 -25.91 38.40
N GLU A 513 -16.18 -25.07 37.43
CA GLU A 513 -16.04 -25.40 36.00
C GLU A 513 -14.57 -25.64 35.61
N LEU A 514 -13.62 -24.95 36.27
CA LEU A 514 -12.18 -25.15 36.06
C LEU A 514 -11.69 -26.50 36.57
N GLN A 515 -12.33 -27.06 37.61
CA GLN A 515 -11.95 -28.34 38.19
C GLN A 515 -12.27 -29.52 37.28
N ASN A 516 -13.29 -29.40 36.44
CA ASN A 516 -13.65 -30.45 35.48
C ASN A 516 -12.63 -30.58 34.34
N GLU A 517 -11.83 -29.53 34.07
CA GLU A 517 -10.79 -29.53 33.04
C GLU A 517 -9.40 -29.91 33.56
N LEU A 518 -9.09 -29.68 34.83
CA LEU A 518 -7.79 -30.00 35.43
C LEU A 518 -7.34 -31.48 35.22
N PRO A 519 -8.20 -32.51 35.38
CA PRO A 519 -7.83 -33.91 35.11
C PRO A 519 -7.57 -34.18 33.62
N LYS A 520 -8.33 -33.55 32.72
CA LYS A 520 -8.12 -33.64 31.26
C LYS A 520 -6.82 -32.93 30.86
N GLN A 521 -6.41 -31.90 31.58
CA GLN A 521 -5.19 -31.16 31.32
C GLN A 521 -3.89 -31.93 31.66
N GLN A 522 -3.93 -32.85 32.63
CA GLN A 522 -2.74 -33.61 33.09
C GLN A 522 -2.51 -34.96 32.37
N CYS A 523 -3.46 -35.42 31.54
CA CYS A 523 -3.47 -36.79 31.01
C CYS A 523 -2.50 -37.09 29.85
N GLY A 524 -1.54 -36.20 29.54
CA GLY A 524 -0.52 -36.42 28.49
C GLY A 524 0.87 -36.81 29.01
N ARG A 525 1.03 -37.01 30.32
CA ARG A 525 2.32 -37.37 30.95
C ARG A 525 2.41 -38.83 31.42
N LYS A 526 1.49 -39.69 31.02
CA LYS A 526 1.56 -41.12 31.32
C LYS A 526 1.64 -41.91 30.02
N ASP A 527 2.68 -42.75 29.99
CA ASP A 527 2.90 -43.92 29.15
C ASP A 527 3.67 -43.69 27.84
N SER A 528 4.98 -43.46 27.99
CA SER A 528 5.98 -43.90 27.01
C SER A 528 7.20 -44.59 27.65
N ASP A 529 7.07 -45.05 28.90
CA ASP A 529 8.02 -45.95 29.56
C ASP A 529 7.25 -47.20 30.01
N SER A 530 6.96 -48.11 29.09
CA SER A 530 6.59 -49.51 29.35
C SER A 530 6.65 -50.29 28.03
N GLU A 531 7.68 -51.15 27.94
CA GLU A 531 8.06 -52.11 26.89
C GLU A 531 8.84 -51.60 25.67
#